data_AF-A0A7R9U1F9-F1
#
_entry.id   AF-A0A7R9U1F9-F1
#
_cell.length_a   1.000
_cell.length_b   1.000
_cell.length_c   1.000
_cell.angle_alpha   90.00
_cell.angle_beta   90.00
_cell.angle_gamma   90.00
#
_symmetry.space_group_name_H-M   'P 1'
#
loop_
_entity.id
_entity.type
_entity.pdbx_description
1 polymer ?
#
loop_
_entity_poly.entity_id
_entity_poly.type
_entity_poly.pdbx_seq_one_letter_code
_entity_poly.pdbx_strand_id
1 'polypeptide(L)'
;MSTEGMKLTEPEPSLLCAMSTYLSYVFLIVIGGLRDVLGKVTGVSRYSKARPKPGYGELVNDWAGFYTRRLYSRIQDTFNRPINSKPGARIDVMKRFSTDNNASIQLMSPVQVHEQCLNLSSYNYLGFGDDWKETCAEFVLPQLDKLPVS
;
A
#
# COMPACT_ATOMS: atom_id res chain seq x y z
N MET A 1 12.53 -12.59 -41.71
CA MET A 1 11.29 -12.22 -40.99
C MET A 1 11.69 -11.19 -39.95
N SER A 2 11.39 -9.93 -40.20
CA SER A 2 11.90 -8.78 -39.43
C SER A 2 11.36 -8.82 -38.00
N THR A 3 12.24 -8.88 -37.01
CA THR A 3 11.91 -8.60 -35.61
C THR A 3 11.82 -7.08 -35.43
N GLU A 4 10.75 -6.47 -35.92
CA GLU A 4 10.39 -5.14 -35.45
C GLU A 4 9.93 -5.28 -34.01
N GLY A 5 10.75 -4.77 -33.09
CA GLY A 5 10.42 -4.74 -31.66
C GLY A 5 9.12 -3.97 -31.46
N MET A 6 8.06 -4.70 -31.10
CA MET A 6 6.80 -4.14 -30.64
C MET A 6 7.09 -3.24 -29.44
N LYS A 7 7.13 -1.93 -29.66
CA LYS A 7 7.10 -0.96 -28.56
C LYS A 7 5.77 -1.18 -27.85
N LEU A 8 5.82 -1.78 -26.68
CA LEU A 8 4.68 -1.86 -25.78
C LEU A 8 4.36 -0.42 -25.36
N THR A 9 3.44 0.22 -26.05
CA THR A 9 2.86 1.49 -25.62
C THR A 9 2.05 1.19 -24.37
N GLU A 10 2.48 1.70 -23.22
CA GLU A 10 1.68 1.60 -22.00
C GLU A 10 0.32 2.25 -22.28
N PRO A 11 -0.80 1.60 -21.92
CA PRO A 11 -2.12 2.17 -22.14
C PRO A 11 -2.28 3.40 -21.25
N GLU A 12 -2.36 4.57 -21.87
CA GLU A 12 -2.68 5.81 -21.17
C GLU A 12 -4.06 5.69 -20.49
N PRO A 13 -4.20 6.14 -19.24
CA PRO A 13 -5.48 6.09 -18.56
C PRO A 13 -6.51 6.93 -19.33
N SER A 14 -7.77 6.47 -19.32
CA SER A 14 -8.84 7.27 -19.90
C SER A 14 -8.92 8.63 -19.21
N LEU A 15 -9.26 9.68 -19.96
CA LEU A 15 -9.36 11.04 -19.42
C LEU A 15 -10.29 11.09 -18.20
N LEU A 16 -11.39 10.33 -18.22
CA LEU A 16 -12.33 10.22 -17.11
C LEU A 16 -11.65 9.65 -15.85
N CYS A 17 -10.82 8.61 -16.00
CA CYS A 17 -10.09 8.00 -14.89
C CYS A 17 -9.09 8.99 -14.29
N ALA A 18 -8.34 9.70 -15.13
CA ALA A 18 -7.40 10.73 -14.68
C ALA A 18 -8.13 11.86 -13.92
N MET A 19 -9.19 12.42 -14.51
CA MET A 19 -9.96 13.53 -13.91
C MET A 19 -10.60 13.13 -12.58
N SER A 20 -11.24 11.96 -12.51
CA SER A 20 -11.87 11.47 -11.29
C SER A 20 -10.85 11.22 -10.17
N THR A 21 -9.66 10.72 -10.52
CA THR A 21 -8.55 10.53 -9.59
C THR A 21 -8.07 11.86 -9.01
N TYR A 22 -7.78 12.86 -9.86
CA TYR A 22 -7.34 14.19 -9.39
C TYR A 22 -8.41 14.88 -8.55
N LEU A 23 -9.69 14.81 -8.96
CA LEU A 23 -10.79 15.38 -8.19
C LEU A 23 -10.91 14.75 -6.80
N SER A 24 -10.72 13.43 -6.72
CA SER A 24 -10.73 12.70 -5.45
C SER A 24 -9.60 13.15 -4.52
N TYR A 25 -8.38 13.35 -5.05
CA TYR A 25 -7.28 13.90 -4.26
C TYR A 25 -7.56 15.32 -3.76
N VAL A 26 -8.06 16.20 -4.63
CA VAL A 26 -8.43 17.59 -4.25
C VAL A 26 -9.47 17.57 -3.13
N PHE A 27 -10.51 16.76 -3.27
CA PHE A 27 -11.56 16.62 -2.26
C PHE A 27 -11.01 16.19 -0.90
N LEU A 28 -10.13 15.18 -0.87
CA LEU A 28 -9.49 14.71 0.37
C LEU A 28 -8.61 15.79 1.02
N ILE A 29 -7.85 16.54 0.21
CA ILE A 29 -6.99 17.62 0.69
C ILE A 29 -7.81 18.76 1.27
N VAL A 30 -8.87 19.21 0.59
CA VAL A 30 -9.77 20.27 1.06
C VAL A 30 -10.42 19.90 2.39
N ILE A 31 -10.96 18.68 2.51
CA ILE A 31 -11.55 18.19 3.76
C ILE A 31 -10.49 18.07 4.86
N GLY A 32 -9.29 17.63 4.52
CA GLY A 32 -8.15 17.59 5.45
C GLY A 32 -7.84 18.97 6.01
N GLY A 33 -7.74 19.97 5.13
CA GLY A 33 -7.49 21.38 5.49
C GLY A 33 -8.59 21.95 6.38
N LEU A 34 -9.86 21.75 6.00
CA LEU A 34 -11.01 22.18 6.80
C LEU A 34 -10.96 21.59 8.22
N ARG A 35 -10.63 20.29 8.35
CA ARG A 35 -10.50 19.63 9.66
C ARG A 35 -9.31 20.16 10.48
N ASP A 36 -8.22 20.57 9.85
CA ASP A 36 -7.09 21.24 10.54
C ASP A 36 -7.49 22.63 11.02
N VAL A 37 -8.19 23.42 10.20
CA VAL A 37 -8.72 24.74 10.59
C VAL A 37 -9.71 24.61 11.75
N LEU A 38 -10.69 23.72 11.64
CA LEU A 38 -11.66 23.45 12.71
C LEU A 38 -10.97 23.00 13.99
N GLY A 39 -10.00 22.09 13.92
CA GLY A 39 -9.24 21.64 15.09
C GLY A 39 -8.38 22.74 15.73
N LYS A 40 -7.89 23.70 14.95
CA LYS A 40 -7.18 24.89 15.45
C LYS A 40 -8.14 25.87 16.14
N VAL A 41 -9.34 26.06 15.59
CA VAL A 41 -10.35 27.00 16.11
C VAL A 41 -11.02 26.45 17.37
N THR A 42 -11.41 25.17 17.38
CA THR A 42 -12.09 24.55 18.53
C THR A 42 -11.13 24.13 19.64
N GLY A 43 -9.83 24.02 19.34
CA GLY A 43 -8.82 23.45 20.23
C GLY A 43 -8.94 21.92 20.41
N VAL A 44 -9.98 21.31 19.85
CA VAL A 44 -10.24 19.87 19.94
C VAL A 44 -9.70 19.20 18.68
N SER A 45 -8.47 18.71 18.77
CA SER A 45 -7.86 17.91 17.72
C SER A 45 -7.05 16.77 18.32
N ARG A 46 -7.19 15.57 17.75
CA ARG A 46 -6.32 14.42 18.06
C ARG A 46 -4.83 14.77 17.96
N TYR A 47 -4.49 15.69 17.07
CA TYR A 47 -3.11 16.05 16.76
C TYR A 47 -2.66 17.36 17.41
N SER A 48 -3.41 17.90 18.37
CA SER A 48 -3.06 19.16 19.06
C SER A 48 -1.70 19.09 19.77
N LYS A 49 -1.30 17.91 20.23
CA LYS A 49 -0.03 17.64 20.92
C LYS A 49 1.14 17.31 19.98
N ALA A 50 0.93 17.29 18.66
CA ALA A 50 1.97 16.92 17.69
C ALA A 50 3.00 18.04 17.43
N ARG A 51 2.97 19.14 18.19
CA ARG A 51 3.94 20.22 18.06
C ARG A 51 5.28 19.81 18.68
N PRO A 52 6.41 20.22 18.10
CA PRO A 52 7.71 19.97 18.69
C PRO A 52 7.77 20.56 20.10
N LYS A 53 8.49 19.88 20.99
CA LYS A 53 8.75 20.39 22.34
C LYS A 53 9.53 21.71 22.24
N PRO A 54 9.35 22.64 23.19
CA PRO A 54 10.13 23.88 23.22
C PRO A 54 11.64 23.58 23.13
N GLY A 55 12.34 24.27 22.22
CA GLY A 55 13.77 24.06 21.97
C GLY A 55 14.12 23.03 20.89
N TYR A 56 13.13 22.35 20.29
CA TYR A 56 13.33 21.41 19.19
C TYR A 56 12.69 21.92 17.89
N GLY A 57 13.35 21.67 16.76
CA GLY A 57 12.79 21.93 15.43
C GLY A 57 11.73 20.90 15.04
N GLU A 58 10.97 21.20 13.99
CA GLU A 58 10.04 20.24 13.39
C GLU A 58 10.81 19.11 12.69
N LEU A 59 10.43 17.86 12.98
CA LEU A 59 11.07 16.68 12.39
C LEU A 59 10.68 16.45 10.93
N VAL A 60 9.49 16.91 10.55
CA VAL A 60 8.91 16.73 9.21
C VAL A 60 8.35 18.06 8.75
N ASN A 61 8.38 18.30 7.44
CA ASN A 61 7.78 19.50 6.87
C ASN A 61 6.25 19.52 7.08
N ASP A 62 5.66 20.70 6.96
CA ASP A 62 4.22 20.92 7.16
C ASP A 62 3.34 20.00 6.31
N TRP A 63 3.73 19.80 5.05
CA TRP A 63 2.98 18.97 4.10
C TRP A 63 3.01 17.49 4.46
N ALA A 64 4.18 16.94 4.80
CA ALA A 64 4.35 15.55 5.23
C ALA A 64 3.60 15.29 6.53
N GLY A 65 3.64 16.25 7.46
CA GLY A 65 2.83 16.21 8.67
C GLY A 65 1.32 16.19 8.35
N PHE A 66 0.86 17.09 7.48
CA PHE A 66 -0.53 17.13 7.03
C PHE A 66 -0.96 15.81 6.37
N TYR A 67 -0.18 15.33 5.40
CA TYR A 67 -0.42 14.10 4.68
C TYR A 67 -0.55 12.91 5.63
N THR A 68 0.39 12.78 6.57
CA THR A 68 0.38 11.71 7.57
C THR A 68 -0.91 11.74 8.38
N ARG A 69 -1.25 12.90 8.94
CA ARG A 69 -2.41 13.07 9.84
C ARG A 69 -3.76 12.91 9.15
N ARG A 70 -3.90 13.38 7.90
CA ARG A 70 -5.21 13.54 7.24
C ARG A 70 -5.48 12.55 6.12
N LEU A 71 -4.44 12.03 5.47
CA LEU A 71 -4.56 11.06 4.39
C LEU A 71 -4.08 9.69 4.86
N TYR A 72 -2.80 9.58 5.23
CA TYR A 72 -2.18 8.28 5.52
C TYR A 72 -2.84 7.55 6.70
N SER A 73 -3.03 8.20 7.85
CA SER A 73 -3.65 7.55 9.02
C SER A 73 -5.06 7.02 8.74
N ARG A 74 -5.76 7.47 7.68
CA ARG A 74 -7.06 6.90 7.31
C ARG A 74 -6.95 5.63 6.50
N ILE A 75 -5.93 5.52 5.64
CA ILE A 75 -5.72 4.38 4.73
C ILE A 75 -4.70 3.35 5.26
N GLN A 76 -3.99 3.66 6.35
CA GLN A 76 -2.91 2.82 6.86
C GLN A 76 -3.33 1.37 7.22
N ASP A 77 -4.62 1.11 7.47
CA ASP A 77 -5.07 -0.28 7.67
C ASP A 77 -4.92 -1.12 6.40
N THR A 78 -5.08 -0.52 5.22
CA THR A 78 -4.90 -1.22 3.95
C THR A 78 -3.42 -1.34 3.60
N PHE A 79 -2.65 -0.26 3.77
CA PHE A 79 -1.25 -0.20 3.31
C PHE A 79 -0.31 -1.02 4.19
N ASN A 80 -0.56 -1.05 5.50
CA ASN A 80 0.29 -1.73 6.45
C ASN A 80 -0.27 -3.10 6.86
N ARG A 81 -1.14 -3.72 6.06
CA ARG A 81 -1.78 -4.97 6.44
C ARG A 81 -0.74 -6.10 6.42
N PRO A 82 -0.46 -6.76 7.57
CA PRO A 82 0.57 -7.80 7.62
C PRO A 82 0.16 -9.02 6.80
N ILE A 83 1.10 -9.56 6.05
CA ILE A 83 0.96 -10.79 5.25
C ILE A 83 1.60 -11.94 6.05
N ASN A 84 0.91 -13.08 6.13
CA ASN A 84 1.33 -14.27 6.88
C ASN A 84 1.42 -15.51 5.97
N SER A 85 1.83 -15.32 4.72
CA SER A 85 1.96 -16.39 3.73
C SER A 85 3.11 -16.07 2.78
N LYS A 86 3.46 -17.04 1.94
CA LYS A 86 4.37 -16.82 0.81
C LYS A 86 3.71 -15.86 -0.20
N PRO A 87 4.47 -15.05 -0.95
CA PRO A 87 3.97 -14.15 -1.98
C PRO A 87 3.49 -14.89 -3.24
N GLY A 88 2.50 -15.78 -3.08
CA GLY A 88 1.84 -16.51 -4.15
C GLY A 88 0.72 -15.72 -4.82
N ALA A 89 -0.03 -16.35 -5.73
CA ALA A 89 -1.20 -15.75 -6.35
C ALA A 89 -2.30 -15.42 -5.31
N ARG A 90 -2.36 -16.19 -4.22
CA ARG A 90 -3.21 -15.93 -3.06
C ARG A 90 -2.33 -15.72 -1.85
N ILE A 91 -2.70 -14.76 -1.03
CA ILE A 91 -1.99 -14.41 0.21
C ILE A 91 -2.95 -14.41 1.39
N ASP A 92 -2.48 -14.90 2.52
CA ASP A 92 -3.15 -14.80 3.80
C ASP A 92 -2.75 -13.48 4.48
N VAL A 93 -3.74 -12.62 4.72
CA VAL A 93 -3.57 -11.35 5.42
C VAL A 93 -4.10 -11.44 6.84
N MET A 94 -3.39 -10.84 7.79
CA MET A 94 -3.81 -10.80 9.18
C MET A 94 -4.99 -9.86 9.38
N LYS A 95 -6.06 -10.31 10.06
CA LYS A 95 -7.19 -9.43 10.38
C LYS A 95 -6.86 -8.48 11.51
N ARG A 96 -7.18 -7.21 11.30
CA ARG A 96 -6.99 -6.13 12.26
C ARG A 96 -8.27 -5.33 12.42
N PHE A 97 -8.38 -4.65 13.55
CA PHE A 97 -9.47 -3.73 13.81
C PHE A 97 -8.95 -2.43 14.44
N SER A 98 -9.74 -1.37 14.29
CA SER A 98 -9.49 -0.09 14.93
C SER A 98 -10.80 0.44 15.47
N THR A 99 -10.77 0.96 16.70
CA THR A 99 -11.92 1.62 17.35
C THR A 99 -11.80 3.14 17.33
N ASP A 100 -10.69 3.68 16.78
CA ASP A 100 -10.35 5.09 16.84
C ASP A 100 -10.08 5.67 15.44
N ASN A 101 -10.81 5.23 14.42
CA ASN A 101 -10.67 5.72 13.05
C ASN A 101 -9.21 5.60 12.56
N ASN A 102 -8.65 4.40 12.71
CA ASN A 102 -7.30 4.04 12.30
C ASN A 102 -6.22 4.92 12.93
N ALA A 103 -6.34 5.39 14.18
CA ALA A 103 -5.17 5.97 14.88
C ALA A 103 -4.28 4.87 15.45
N SER A 104 -4.91 3.92 16.13
CA SER A 104 -4.31 2.67 16.58
C SER A 104 -4.96 1.51 15.84
N ILE A 105 -4.13 0.53 15.51
CA ILE A 105 -4.57 -0.69 14.84
C ILE A 105 -4.17 -1.85 15.71
N GLN A 106 -5.14 -2.69 16.05
CA GLN A 106 -4.95 -3.86 16.88
C GLN A 106 -5.14 -5.12 16.06
N LEU A 107 -4.27 -6.10 16.31
CA LEU A 107 -4.37 -7.42 15.71
C LEU A 107 -5.47 -8.20 16.44
N MET A 108 -6.38 -8.83 15.69
CA MET A 108 -7.53 -9.53 16.29
C MET A 108 -7.11 -10.81 17.04
N SER A 109 -6.14 -11.55 16.50
CA SER A 109 -5.37 -12.59 17.18
C SER A 109 -4.25 -13.05 16.24
N PRO A 110 -2.99 -13.21 16.71
CA PRO A 110 -1.88 -13.62 15.85
C PRO A 110 -1.95 -15.07 15.35
N VAL A 111 -2.77 -15.93 15.97
CA VAL A 111 -2.68 -17.40 15.75
C VAL A 111 -3.78 -17.95 14.84
N GLN A 112 -4.94 -17.28 14.71
CA GLN A 112 -6.14 -17.96 14.19
C GLN A 112 -7.00 -17.18 13.20
N VAL A 113 -6.68 -15.92 12.88
CA VAL A 113 -7.60 -15.10 12.06
C VAL A 113 -6.86 -14.46 10.89
N HIS A 114 -6.78 -15.23 9.80
CA HIS A 114 -6.35 -14.74 8.50
C HIS A 114 -7.52 -14.69 7.51
N GLU A 115 -7.39 -13.83 6.51
CA GLU A 115 -8.26 -13.77 5.36
C GLU A 115 -7.43 -14.09 4.12
N GLN A 116 -7.89 -15.02 3.30
CA GLN A 116 -7.22 -15.33 2.06
C GLN A 116 -7.68 -14.33 0.99
N CYS A 117 -6.74 -13.60 0.41
CA CYS A 117 -6.97 -12.58 -0.61
C CYS A 117 -6.19 -12.89 -1.88
N LEU A 118 -6.67 -12.35 -3.01
CA LEU A 118 -5.91 -12.35 -4.25
C LEU A 118 -4.74 -11.36 -4.12
N ASN A 119 -3.54 -11.79 -4.49
CA ASN A 119 -2.35 -10.96 -4.47
C ASN A 119 -2.27 -10.10 -5.74
N LEU A 120 -2.59 -8.81 -5.59
CA LEU A 120 -2.48 -7.82 -6.66
C LEU A 120 -1.35 -6.81 -6.41
N SER A 121 -0.70 -6.89 -5.25
CA SER A 121 0.23 -5.86 -4.76
C SER A 121 1.70 -6.25 -4.95
N SER A 122 2.00 -7.51 -5.19
CA SER A 122 3.36 -7.99 -5.35
C SER A 122 3.50 -8.89 -6.57
N TYR A 123 4.68 -8.81 -7.19
CA TYR A 123 5.05 -9.69 -8.28
C TYR A 123 5.59 -10.99 -7.72
N ASN A 124 4.97 -12.10 -8.10
CA ASN A 124 5.58 -13.41 -7.90
C ASN A 124 6.55 -13.66 -9.06
N TYR A 125 7.86 -13.54 -8.80
CA TYR A 125 8.88 -13.73 -9.83
C TYR A 125 8.88 -15.18 -10.34
N LEU A 126 8.18 -15.41 -11.46
CA LEU A 126 8.07 -16.70 -12.15
C LEU A 126 7.59 -17.89 -11.29
N GLY A 127 6.95 -17.64 -10.14
CA GLY A 127 6.56 -18.70 -9.20
C GLY A 127 7.59 -18.96 -8.10
N PHE A 128 8.80 -18.40 -8.18
CA PHE A 128 9.87 -18.62 -7.19
C PHE A 128 9.59 -18.00 -5.82
N GLY A 129 8.72 -16.99 -5.77
CA GLY A 129 8.26 -16.43 -4.50
C GLY A 129 7.28 -17.34 -3.76
N ASP A 130 6.70 -18.31 -4.44
CA ASP A 130 5.73 -19.26 -3.89
C ASP A 130 6.37 -20.64 -3.66
N ASP A 131 5.57 -21.70 -3.54
CA ASP A 131 6.07 -23.07 -3.61
C ASP A 131 6.58 -23.40 -5.02
N TRP A 132 7.80 -22.94 -5.31
CA TRP A 132 8.44 -23.03 -6.62
C TRP A 132 8.51 -24.45 -7.16
N LYS A 133 8.57 -25.45 -6.26
CA LYS A 133 8.55 -26.88 -6.60
C LYS A 133 7.26 -27.30 -7.30
N GLU A 134 6.13 -26.77 -6.85
CA GLU A 134 4.80 -27.10 -7.38
C GLU A 134 4.38 -26.16 -8.51
N THR A 135 4.90 -24.93 -8.54
CA THR A 135 4.42 -23.88 -9.44
C THR A 135 5.20 -23.78 -10.75
N CYS A 136 6.53 -23.85 -10.70
CA CYS A 136 7.36 -23.53 -11.86
C CYS A 136 8.50 -24.53 -12.12
N ALA A 137 8.88 -25.36 -11.15
CA ALA A 137 10.03 -26.25 -11.26
C ALA A 137 9.91 -27.22 -12.44
N GLU A 138 8.73 -27.80 -12.69
CA GLU A 138 8.49 -28.71 -13.82
C GLU A 138 8.80 -28.06 -15.17
N PHE A 139 8.49 -26.78 -15.32
CA PHE A 139 8.70 -26.05 -16.58
C PHE A 139 10.12 -25.50 -16.70
N VAL A 140 10.71 -25.05 -15.60
CA VAL A 140 11.99 -24.32 -15.58
C VAL A 140 13.20 -25.25 -15.48
N LEU A 141 13.17 -26.25 -14.58
CA LEU A 141 14.34 -27.11 -14.33
C LEU A 141 14.82 -27.86 -15.58
N PRO A 142 13.94 -28.44 -16.42
CA PRO A 142 14.39 -29.11 -17.65
C PRO A 142 15.03 -28.18 -18.68
N GLN A 143 14.86 -26.86 -18.54
CA GLN A 143 15.52 -25.89 -19.43
C GLN A 143 16.97 -25.64 -19.02
N LEU A 144 17.32 -25.81 -17.74
CA LEU A 144 18.71 -25.70 -17.27
C LEU A 144 19.60 -26.76 -17.93
N ASP A 145 19.06 -27.95 -18.20
CA ASP A 145 19.80 -29.03 -18.86
C ASP A 145 19.95 -28.79 -20.38
N LYS A 146 19.04 -28.01 -20.98
CA LYS A 146 19.00 -27.76 -22.44
C LYS A 146 19.74 -26.50 -22.85
N LEU A 147 19.75 -25.49 -21.99
CA LEU A 147 20.35 -24.20 -22.26
C LEU A 147 21.75 -24.16 -21.61
N PRO A 148 22.77 -23.67 -22.32
CA PRO A 148 24.09 -23.48 -21.71
C PRO A 148 23.96 -22.47 -20.57
N VAL A 149 24.09 -22.97 -19.35
CA VAL A 149 24.39 -22.12 -18.19
C VAL A 149 25.84 -21.70 -18.34
N SER A 150 26.04 -20.45 -18.75
CA SER A 150 27.36 -19.80 -18.88
C SER A 150 28.14 -19.80 -17.58
#